data_AF-A0A812UDP9-F1
#
_entry.id   AF-A0A812UDP9-F1
#
_cell.length_a   1.000
_cell.length_b   1.000
_cell.length_c   1.000
_cell.angle_alpha   90.00
_cell.angle_beta   90.00
_cell.angle_gamma   90.00
#
_symmetry.space_group_name_H-M   'P 1'
#
loop_
_entity.id
_entity.type
_entity.pdbx_description
1 polymer ?
#
loop_
_entity_poly.entity_id
_entity_poly.type
_entity_poly.pdbx_seq_one_letter_code
_entity_poly.pdbx_strand_id
1 'polypeptide(L)'
;MQTVEELKSTYGVPIFKTFDEFLQSPAAAHTDGVVVATSHSAHAEIGLKALGAGFHVFMEKPMTTDPAEASSLAKAAADQDKVFLVNNTANFRDSAEQVREVVKGKLGTIKFAQGFMACPLLWLFENPENGGWVRPSGTMEGNGFGWGQMSHALAWLFYVTELDPKTVYCSMVLSEKTGADIFDTAIIQCSCGAILNVQGTASLPFQSYSSSTKKIDMKIFGSEGVVTYSGEDMHPSSGGLRVQLHDGSEHYIPGFYFENYDSEGDGPESLQSFIKGCMNQPFTNAADVLLGKKAGEPSELWSCRWLLTVILNPELWEAASEVCTCMICFQSIMMDIDGHRGKGSWPINTSQLGSFDFFFGRCLCLHSSEVVSPLGWHLHNRADGRRRYSDGRASLSNT
;
A
#
# COMPACT_ATOMS: atom_id res chain seq x y z
N MET A 1 9.76 -2.65 -20.02
CA MET A 1 10.43 -2.79 -18.71
C MET A 1 11.87 -3.19 -19.01
N GLN A 2 12.84 -2.60 -18.32
CA GLN A 2 14.25 -2.97 -18.51
C GLN A 2 14.49 -4.39 -18.00
N THR A 3 15.36 -5.15 -18.65
CA THR A 3 15.77 -6.47 -18.15
C THR A 3 16.73 -6.33 -16.97
N VAL A 4 16.87 -7.41 -16.21
CA VAL A 4 17.82 -7.52 -15.12
C VAL A 4 19.26 -7.26 -15.60
N GLU A 5 19.61 -7.77 -16.79
CA GLU A 5 20.91 -7.56 -17.43
C GLU A 5 21.15 -6.10 -17.82
N GLU A 6 20.10 -5.40 -18.30
CA GLU A 6 20.16 -3.97 -18.63
C GLU A 6 20.38 -3.13 -17.37
N LEU A 7 19.71 -3.45 -16.27
CA LEU A 7 19.91 -2.77 -14.98
C LEU A 7 21.34 -2.99 -14.45
N LYS A 8 21.86 -4.22 -14.55
CA LYS A 8 23.25 -4.53 -14.19
C LYS A 8 24.23 -3.66 -14.98
N SER A 9 24.04 -3.58 -16.29
CA SER A 9 24.89 -2.78 -17.17
C SER A 9 24.79 -1.29 -16.88
N THR A 10 23.59 -0.81 -16.56
CA THR A 10 23.31 0.61 -16.32
C THR A 10 23.93 1.08 -15.01
N TYR A 11 23.74 0.33 -13.93
CA TYR A 11 24.10 0.78 -12.58
C TYR A 11 25.41 0.17 -12.06
N GLY A 12 25.95 -0.86 -12.73
CA GLY A 12 27.21 -1.50 -12.33
C GLY A 12 27.11 -2.26 -10.99
N VAL A 13 25.91 -2.73 -10.64
CA VAL A 13 25.60 -3.35 -9.35
C VAL A 13 25.44 -4.88 -9.49
N PRO A 14 25.92 -5.68 -8.51
CA PRO A 14 25.78 -7.13 -8.56
C PRO A 14 24.32 -7.52 -8.44
N ILE A 15 23.88 -8.56 -9.13
CA ILE A 15 22.48 -9.00 -9.11
C ILE A 15 22.40 -10.43 -8.57
N PHE A 16 21.39 -10.66 -7.73
CA PHE A 16 21.09 -11.95 -7.12
C PHE A 16 19.67 -12.38 -7.52
N LYS A 17 19.45 -13.69 -7.67
CA LYS A 17 18.13 -14.21 -8.04
C LYS A 17 17.17 -14.26 -6.86
N THR A 18 17.72 -14.41 -5.65
CA THR A 18 16.95 -14.49 -4.42
C THR A 18 17.59 -13.63 -3.33
N PHE A 19 16.80 -13.29 -2.31
CA PHE A 19 17.33 -12.59 -1.15
C PHE A 19 18.35 -13.45 -0.39
N ASP A 20 18.14 -14.77 -0.31
CA ASP A 20 19.06 -15.68 0.37
C ASP A 20 20.43 -15.77 -0.34
N GLU A 21 20.45 -15.72 -1.68
CA GLU A 21 21.70 -15.60 -2.45
C GLU A 21 22.44 -14.29 -2.14
N PHE A 22 21.70 -13.17 -2.01
CA PHE A 22 22.28 -11.89 -1.61
C PHE A 22 22.90 -11.98 -0.21
N LEU A 23 22.18 -12.54 0.77
CA LEU A 23 22.65 -12.69 2.16
C LEU A 23 23.95 -13.50 2.28
N GLN A 24 24.17 -14.47 1.37
CA GLN A 24 25.38 -15.29 1.33
C GLN A 24 26.53 -14.64 0.56
N SER A 25 26.29 -13.52 -0.11
CA SER A 25 27.28 -12.85 -0.94
C SER A 25 28.17 -11.89 -0.12
N PRO A 26 29.38 -11.56 -0.62
CA PRO A 26 30.19 -10.50 -0.04
C PRO A 26 29.50 -9.12 0.00
N ALA A 27 28.51 -8.89 -0.87
CA ALA A 27 27.79 -7.62 -0.91
C ALA A 27 26.96 -7.37 0.37
N ALA A 28 26.45 -8.44 1.00
CA ALA A 28 25.69 -8.32 2.24
C ALA A 28 26.53 -7.69 3.36
N ALA A 29 27.83 -8.02 3.46
CA ALA A 29 28.73 -7.46 4.46
C ALA A 29 29.02 -5.95 4.27
N HIS A 30 28.68 -5.40 3.11
CA HIS A 30 28.89 -3.99 2.76
C HIS A 30 27.57 -3.24 2.55
N THR A 31 26.44 -3.80 3.01
CA THR A 31 25.12 -3.20 2.89
C THR A 31 24.63 -2.74 4.26
N ASP A 32 24.20 -1.48 4.37
CA ASP A 32 23.65 -0.95 5.63
C ASP A 32 22.13 -1.17 5.74
N GLY A 33 21.44 -1.09 4.60
CA GLY A 33 19.98 -1.20 4.55
C GLY A 33 19.47 -1.77 3.23
N VAL A 34 18.23 -2.27 3.27
CA VAL A 34 17.55 -2.88 2.12
C VAL A 34 16.25 -2.13 1.80
N VAL A 35 15.97 -2.00 0.50
CA VAL A 35 14.69 -1.52 -0.01
C VAL A 35 13.87 -2.73 -0.46
N VAL A 36 12.71 -2.94 0.15
CA VAL A 36 11.79 -4.04 -0.16
C VAL A 36 10.65 -3.48 -1.02
N ALA A 37 10.73 -3.70 -2.33
CA ALA A 37 9.75 -3.28 -3.33
C ALA A 37 9.29 -4.47 -4.20
N THR A 38 8.88 -5.54 -3.52
CA THR A 38 8.39 -6.78 -4.13
C THR A 38 6.85 -6.79 -4.16
N SER A 39 6.22 -7.93 -4.48
CA SER A 39 4.78 -8.06 -4.23
C SER A 39 4.51 -7.92 -2.72
N HIS A 40 3.33 -7.39 -2.35
CA HIS A 40 3.01 -7.17 -0.93
C HIS A 40 3.06 -8.48 -0.11
N SER A 41 2.77 -9.62 -0.73
CA SER A 41 2.81 -10.96 -0.13
C SER A 41 4.21 -11.40 0.30
N ALA A 42 5.25 -10.83 -0.31
CA ALA A 42 6.64 -11.17 -0.03
C ALA A 42 7.30 -10.17 0.94
N HIS A 43 6.62 -9.06 1.27
CA HIS A 43 7.20 -8.00 2.10
C HIS A 43 7.61 -8.51 3.49
N ALA A 44 6.73 -9.24 4.17
CA ALA A 44 7.00 -9.69 5.53
C ALA A 44 8.15 -10.70 5.60
N GLU A 45 8.18 -11.70 4.71
CA GLU A 45 9.25 -12.69 4.68
C GLU A 45 10.62 -12.01 4.46
N ILE A 46 10.72 -11.15 3.44
CA ILE A 46 11.97 -10.46 3.10
C ILE A 46 12.35 -9.49 4.22
N GLY A 47 11.38 -8.73 4.76
CA GLY A 47 11.60 -7.79 5.86
C GLY A 47 12.13 -8.47 7.13
N LEU A 48 11.54 -9.60 7.53
CA LEU A 48 11.99 -10.37 8.69
C LEU A 48 13.39 -10.94 8.48
N LYS A 49 13.69 -11.48 7.29
CA LYS A 49 15.04 -11.95 6.94
C LYS A 49 16.06 -10.80 6.99
N ALA A 50 15.70 -9.63 6.46
CA ALA A 50 16.58 -8.47 6.45
C ALA A 50 16.88 -7.94 7.85
N LEU A 51 15.86 -7.80 8.69
CA LEU A 51 16.01 -7.42 10.09
C LEU A 51 16.84 -8.44 10.86
N GLY A 52 16.59 -9.75 10.65
CA GLY A 52 17.36 -10.82 11.27
C GLY A 52 18.84 -10.85 10.85
N ALA A 53 19.16 -10.33 9.66
CA ALA A 53 20.53 -10.14 9.19
C ALA A 53 21.16 -8.81 9.65
N GLY A 54 20.43 -7.97 10.40
CA GLY A 54 20.93 -6.71 10.96
C GLY A 54 20.87 -5.52 10.00
N PHE A 55 20.09 -5.58 8.92
CA PHE A 55 19.90 -4.46 8.01
C PHE A 55 18.83 -3.47 8.49
N HIS A 56 19.01 -2.20 8.12
CA HIS A 56 17.91 -1.25 8.08
C HIS A 56 16.91 -1.64 6.96
N VAL A 57 15.62 -1.39 7.16
CA VAL A 57 14.58 -1.78 6.19
C VAL A 57 13.75 -0.57 5.77
N PHE A 58 13.71 -0.34 4.47
CA PHE A 58 12.76 0.53 3.80
C PHE A 58 11.77 -0.33 3.04
N MET A 59 10.51 -0.35 3.44
CA MET A 59 9.51 -1.26 2.90
C MET A 59 8.46 -0.49 2.11
N GLU A 60 8.17 -0.93 0.89
CA GLU A 60 7.02 -0.43 0.15
C GLU A 60 5.71 -0.69 0.88
N LYS A 61 4.74 0.20 0.67
CA LYS A 61 3.41 0.06 1.24
C LYS A 61 2.52 -0.82 0.35
N PRO A 62 1.53 -1.53 0.91
CA PRO A 62 1.35 -1.78 2.34
C PRO A 62 2.47 -2.67 2.91
N MET A 63 2.79 -2.49 4.19
CA MET A 63 3.86 -3.21 4.88
C MET A 63 3.66 -4.74 4.84
N THR A 64 2.42 -5.19 5.02
CA THR A 64 1.95 -6.56 4.79
C THR A 64 0.43 -6.51 4.76
N THR A 65 -0.21 -7.58 4.29
CA THR A 65 -1.66 -7.78 4.38
C THR A 65 -2.09 -8.66 5.54
N ASP A 66 -1.16 -9.15 6.34
CA ASP A 66 -1.42 -10.02 7.49
C ASP A 66 -1.01 -9.30 8.79
N PRO A 67 -1.95 -9.04 9.73
CA PRO A 67 -1.64 -8.37 10.99
C PRO A 67 -0.72 -9.14 11.94
N ALA A 68 -0.69 -10.47 11.86
CA ALA A 68 0.26 -11.29 12.61
C ALA A 68 1.68 -11.10 12.05
N GLU A 69 1.81 -11.01 10.73
CA GLU A 69 3.07 -10.63 10.08
C GLU A 69 3.49 -9.20 10.46
N ALA A 70 2.54 -8.24 10.47
CA ALA A 70 2.81 -6.86 10.85
C ALA A 70 3.33 -6.76 12.29
N SER A 71 2.73 -7.54 13.19
CA SER A 71 3.18 -7.65 14.58
C SER A 71 4.56 -8.29 14.70
N SER A 72 4.86 -9.28 13.86
CA SER A 72 6.18 -9.93 13.81
C SER A 72 7.26 -8.97 13.31
N LEU A 73 6.97 -8.18 12.27
CA LEU A 73 7.85 -7.13 11.76
C LEU A 73 8.11 -6.04 12.81
N ALA A 74 7.06 -5.55 13.46
CA ALA A 74 7.17 -4.55 14.53
C ALA A 74 8.05 -5.05 15.68
N LYS A 75 7.87 -6.31 16.10
CA LYS A 75 8.71 -6.94 17.11
C LYS A 75 10.16 -7.05 16.65
N ALA A 76 10.39 -7.56 15.44
CA ALA A 76 11.75 -7.74 14.91
C ALA A 76 12.48 -6.40 14.76
N ALA A 77 11.79 -5.34 14.32
CA ALA A 77 12.36 -4.01 14.19
C ALA A 77 12.76 -3.42 15.56
N ALA A 78 11.91 -3.62 16.58
CA ALA A 78 12.21 -3.18 17.94
C ALA A 78 13.37 -3.96 18.58
N ASP A 79 13.48 -5.26 18.31
CA ASP A 79 14.51 -6.13 18.91
C ASP A 79 15.93 -5.86 18.33
N GLN A 80 16.04 -5.36 17.09
CA GLN A 80 17.31 -5.20 16.38
C GLN A 80 17.93 -3.80 16.46
N ASP A 81 17.23 -2.82 17.05
CA ASP A 81 17.61 -1.39 17.04
C ASP A 81 17.94 -0.89 15.62
N LYS A 82 17.11 -1.26 14.65
CA LYS A 82 17.27 -0.89 13.24
C LYS A 82 16.16 0.04 12.79
N VAL A 83 16.52 1.04 11.99
CA VAL A 83 15.57 1.85 11.22
C VAL A 83 14.68 0.93 10.38
N PHE A 84 13.37 1.05 10.60
CA PHE A 84 12.32 0.47 9.78
C PHE A 84 11.35 1.58 9.36
N LEU A 85 11.17 1.75 8.05
CA LEU A 85 10.34 2.80 7.46
C LEU A 85 9.45 2.19 6.38
N VAL A 86 8.14 2.46 6.44
CA VAL A 86 7.17 2.09 5.40
C VAL A 86 6.96 3.28 4.46
N ASN A 87 7.03 3.10 3.14
CA ASN A 87 7.03 4.17 2.14
C ASN A 87 5.69 4.92 1.99
N ASN A 88 5.20 5.54 3.06
CA ASN A 88 4.08 6.48 3.07
C ASN A 88 4.62 7.89 2.84
N THR A 89 4.99 8.19 1.60
CA THR A 89 5.68 9.44 1.20
C THR A 89 4.94 10.71 1.65
N ALA A 90 3.60 10.67 1.69
CA ALA A 90 2.78 11.80 2.11
C ALA A 90 3.10 12.31 3.53
N ASN A 91 3.57 11.43 4.42
CA ASN A 91 3.92 11.79 5.80
C ASN A 91 5.20 12.62 5.89
N PHE A 92 6.04 12.59 4.85
CA PHE A 92 7.32 13.29 4.80
C PHE A 92 7.22 14.65 4.10
N ARG A 93 6.03 15.05 3.66
CA ARG A 93 5.79 16.37 3.07
C ARG A 93 5.74 17.44 4.16
N ASP A 94 6.22 18.64 3.84
CA ASP A 94 6.13 19.80 4.74
C ASP A 94 4.69 20.07 5.20
N SER A 95 3.70 19.81 4.33
CA SER A 95 2.28 19.94 4.64
C SER A 95 1.82 19.01 5.76
N ALA A 96 2.36 17.79 5.83
CA ALA A 96 2.05 16.85 6.91
C ALA A 96 2.58 17.35 8.26
N GLU A 97 3.81 17.86 8.28
CA GLU A 97 4.40 18.42 9.51
C GLU A 97 3.66 19.69 9.95
N GLN A 98 3.33 20.60 9.02
CA GLN A 98 2.53 21.79 9.32
C GLN A 98 1.18 21.45 9.95
N VAL A 99 0.47 20.45 9.40
CA VAL A 99 -0.79 19.99 10.00
C VAL A 99 -0.54 19.42 11.38
N ARG A 100 0.48 18.57 11.54
CA ARG A 100 0.82 17.93 12.81
C ARG A 100 1.15 18.95 13.90
N GLU A 101 1.90 20.01 13.58
CA GLU A 101 2.20 21.11 14.49
C GLU A 101 0.93 21.82 14.97
N VAL A 102 -0.01 22.09 14.05
CA VAL A 102 -1.29 22.72 14.40
C VAL A 102 -2.14 21.79 15.26
N VAL A 103 -2.23 20.51 14.91
CA VAL A 103 -2.96 19.49 15.66
C VAL A 103 -2.45 19.40 17.10
N LYS A 104 -1.13 19.34 17.29
CA LYS A 104 -0.51 19.24 18.62
C LYS A 104 -0.55 20.52 19.43
N GLY A 105 -0.39 21.67 18.77
CA GLY A 105 -0.20 22.95 19.46
C GLY A 105 -1.47 23.79 19.62
N LYS A 106 -2.46 23.63 18.74
CA LYS A 106 -3.57 24.58 18.60
C LYS A 106 -4.96 23.99 18.65
N LEU A 107 -5.15 22.70 18.34
CA LEU A 107 -6.49 22.11 18.28
C LEU A 107 -7.00 21.56 19.61
N GLY A 108 -6.15 21.47 20.63
CA GLY A 108 -6.51 20.85 21.91
C GLY A 108 -6.76 19.34 21.78
N THR A 109 -7.78 18.82 22.45
CA THR A 109 -8.07 17.37 22.39
C THR A 109 -8.84 17.02 21.14
N ILE A 110 -8.30 16.15 20.29
CA ILE A 110 -8.96 15.66 19.07
C ILE A 110 -10.22 14.86 19.43
N LYS A 111 -11.35 15.23 18.80
CA LYS A 111 -12.67 14.62 19.03
C LYS A 111 -13.18 13.87 17.81
N PHE A 112 -12.92 14.41 16.63
CA PHE A 112 -13.35 13.83 15.37
C PHE A 112 -12.33 14.09 14.29
N ALA A 113 -12.12 13.11 13.41
CA ALA A 113 -11.34 13.29 12.20
C ALA A 113 -12.06 12.63 11.01
N GLN A 114 -11.85 13.17 9.82
CA GLN A 114 -12.33 12.65 8.56
C GLN A 114 -11.18 12.60 7.57
N GLY A 115 -11.12 11.52 6.79
CA GLY A 115 -10.31 11.46 5.58
C GLY A 115 -11.14 10.97 4.40
N PHE A 116 -11.10 11.71 3.30
CA PHE A 116 -11.68 11.30 2.04
C PHE A 116 -10.60 11.28 0.98
N MET A 117 -10.53 10.18 0.23
CA MET A 117 -9.67 10.05 -0.94
C MET A 117 -10.46 9.51 -2.12
N ALA A 118 -10.26 10.13 -3.27
CA ALA A 118 -10.79 9.64 -4.52
C ALA A 118 -9.65 9.61 -5.54
N CYS A 119 -9.51 8.53 -6.31
CA CYS A 119 -8.51 8.42 -7.38
C CYS A 119 -9.16 7.90 -8.67
N PRO A 120 -8.62 8.19 -9.85
CA PRO A 120 -9.18 7.73 -11.12
C PRO A 120 -8.62 6.35 -11.50
N LEU A 121 -9.01 5.32 -10.75
CA LEU A 121 -8.39 3.97 -10.81
C LEU A 121 -9.33 2.84 -11.21
N LEU A 122 -10.59 3.11 -11.60
CA LEU A 122 -11.47 2.05 -12.11
C LEU A 122 -10.86 1.32 -13.32
N TRP A 123 -10.13 1.99 -14.20
CA TRP A 123 -9.44 1.33 -15.33
C TRP A 123 -8.41 0.28 -14.87
N LEU A 124 -7.84 0.46 -13.68
CA LEU A 124 -6.90 -0.48 -13.06
C LEU A 124 -7.67 -1.63 -12.43
N PHE A 125 -8.60 -1.31 -11.51
CA PHE A 125 -9.28 -2.28 -10.66
C PHE A 125 -10.41 -3.06 -11.37
N GLU A 126 -10.97 -2.54 -12.46
CA GLU A 126 -11.99 -3.24 -13.24
C GLU A 126 -11.44 -4.05 -14.42
N ASN A 127 -10.12 -4.06 -14.64
CA ASN A 127 -9.51 -4.82 -15.73
C ASN A 127 -8.87 -6.12 -15.20
N PRO A 128 -9.42 -7.31 -15.53
CA PRO A 128 -8.88 -8.61 -15.08
C PRO A 128 -7.47 -8.94 -15.60
N GLU A 129 -6.97 -8.20 -16.59
CA GLU A 129 -5.60 -8.31 -17.09
C GLU A 129 -4.56 -7.74 -16.10
N ASN A 130 -4.98 -6.84 -15.21
CA ASN A 130 -4.11 -6.25 -14.18
C ASN A 130 -3.95 -7.18 -12.98
N GLY A 131 -3.65 -8.46 -13.24
CA GLY A 131 -3.71 -9.55 -12.27
C GLY A 131 -3.05 -9.25 -10.92
N GLY A 132 -1.85 -8.67 -10.90
CA GLY A 132 -1.12 -8.34 -9.68
C GLY A 132 -1.74 -7.23 -8.81
N TRP A 133 -2.71 -6.47 -9.34
CA TRP A 133 -3.42 -5.40 -8.63
C TRP A 133 -4.85 -5.76 -8.27
N VAL A 134 -5.39 -6.85 -8.83
CA VAL A 134 -6.82 -7.17 -8.75
C VAL A 134 -7.12 -8.61 -8.34
N ARG A 135 -6.17 -9.55 -8.45
CA ARG A 135 -6.38 -10.96 -8.10
C ARG A 135 -5.81 -11.29 -6.73
N PRO A 136 -6.61 -11.81 -5.78
CA PRO A 136 -6.10 -12.36 -4.53
C PRO A 136 -5.02 -13.42 -4.82
N SER A 137 -3.95 -13.45 -4.02
CA SER A 137 -2.89 -14.46 -4.14
C SER A 137 -2.39 -14.91 -2.77
N GLY A 138 -2.32 -16.23 -2.54
CA GLY A 138 -1.96 -16.79 -1.23
C GLY A 138 -2.96 -16.40 -0.13
N THR A 139 -2.48 -15.96 1.02
CA THR A 139 -3.29 -15.36 2.11
C THR A 139 -3.68 -13.90 1.82
N MET A 140 -3.19 -13.30 0.73
CA MET A 140 -3.53 -11.93 0.38
C MET A 140 -4.89 -11.84 -0.31
N GLU A 141 -5.87 -11.37 0.45
CA GLU A 141 -7.11 -10.77 -0.05
C GLU A 141 -6.99 -9.24 -0.26
N GLY A 142 -5.76 -8.70 -0.26
CA GLY A 142 -5.46 -7.26 -0.18
C GLY A 142 -5.35 -6.47 -1.50
N ASN A 143 -6.29 -6.65 -2.42
CA ASN A 143 -6.31 -5.93 -3.71
C ASN A 143 -7.48 -4.97 -3.82
N GLY A 144 -7.21 -3.79 -4.37
CA GLY A 144 -8.21 -2.76 -4.58
C GLY A 144 -7.79 -1.41 -4.03
N PHE A 145 -8.75 -0.51 -3.96
CA PHE A 145 -8.57 0.87 -3.57
C PHE A 145 -8.18 1.03 -2.09
N GLY A 146 -8.83 0.31 -1.20
CA GLY A 146 -8.60 0.27 0.23
C GLY A 146 -7.15 -0.02 0.59
N TRP A 147 -6.68 -1.18 0.17
CA TRP A 147 -5.31 -1.62 0.44
C TRP A 147 -4.26 -0.77 -0.26
N GLY A 148 -4.50 -0.45 -1.53
CA GLY A 148 -3.52 0.23 -2.38
C GLY A 148 -3.42 1.73 -2.12
N GLN A 149 -4.57 2.41 -2.07
CA GLN A 149 -4.66 3.87 -1.97
C GLN A 149 -5.03 4.34 -0.57
N MET A 150 -5.96 3.65 0.14
CA MET A 150 -6.37 4.14 1.45
C MET A 150 -5.31 4.02 2.54
N SER A 151 -4.33 3.14 2.35
CA SER A 151 -3.12 3.08 3.18
C SER A 151 -2.40 4.43 3.27
N HIS A 152 -2.37 5.23 2.19
CA HIS A 152 -1.78 6.58 2.22
C HIS A 152 -2.54 7.54 3.12
N ALA A 153 -3.87 7.60 2.99
CA ALA A 153 -4.70 8.51 3.80
C ALA A 153 -4.70 8.11 5.28
N LEU A 154 -4.76 6.80 5.56
CA LEU A 154 -4.72 6.27 6.93
C LEU A 154 -3.38 6.54 7.57
N ALA A 155 -2.27 6.26 6.88
CA ALA A 155 -0.93 6.55 7.37
C ALA A 155 -0.77 8.06 7.68
N TRP A 156 -1.28 8.92 6.82
CA TRP A 156 -1.22 10.37 7.02
C TRP A 156 -2.05 10.83 8.21
N LEU A 157 -3.29 10.36 8.33
CA LEU A 157 -4.17 10.69 9.46
C LEU A 157 -3.59 10.22 10.79
N PHE A 158 -3.09 8.98 10.87
CA PHE A 158 -2.47 8.48 12.10
C PHE A 158 -1.18 9.21 12.43
N TYR A 159 -0.41 9.64 11.42
CA TYR A 159 0.80 10.45 11.64
C TYR A 159 0.47 11.80 12.27
N VAL A 160 -0.46 12.55 11.66
CA VAL A 160 -0.72 13.94 12.09
C VAL A 160 -1.56 14.01 13.35
N THR A 161 -2.41 13.01 13.63
CA THR A 161 -3.31 12.99 14.78
C THR A 161 -2.79 12.20 15.98
N GLU A 162 -1.88 11.25 15.76
CA GLU A 162 -1.42 10.29 16.77
C GLU A 162 -2.55 9.50 17.45
N LEU A 163 -3.71 9.41 16.78
CA LEU A 163 -4.84 8.64 17.28
C LEU A 163 -4.51 7.15 17.31
N ASP A 164 -5.09 6.48 18.30
CA ASP A 164 -4.89 5.06 18.55
C ASP A 164 -6.20 4.30 18.28
N PRO A 165 -6.31 3.56 17.17
CA PRO A 165 -7.54 2.85 16.81
C PRO A 165 -7.84 1.72 17.80
N LYS A 166 -9.12 1.56 18.16
CA LYS A 166 -9.59 0.52 19.09
C LYS A 166 -10.63 -0.41 18.47
N THR A 167 -11.61 0.16 17.78
CA THR A 167 -12.69 -0.60 17.12
C THR A 167 -12.94 -0.01 15.75
N VAL A 168 -13.11 -0.85 14.72
CA VAL A 168 -13.42 -0.41 13.35
C VAL A 168 -14.71 -1.06 12.87
N TYR A 169 -15.54 -0.26 12.22
CA TYR A 169 -16.70 -0.69 11.47
C TYR A 169 -16.51 -0.25 10.03
N CYS A 170 -16.56 -1.16 9.07
CA CYS A 170 -16.30 -0.84 7.68
C CYS A 170 -17.26 -1.53 6.72
N SER A 171 -17.33 -0.99 5.50
CA SER A 171 -18.03 -1.59 4.38
C SER A 171 -17.25 -1.29 3.11
N MET A 172 -17.24 -2.24 2.21
CA MET A 172 -16.61 -2.11 0.90
C MET A 172 -17.57 -2.58 -0.20
N VAL A 173 -17.37 -2.06 -1.40
CA VAL A 173 -18.00 -2.56 -2.61
C VAL A 173 -16.92 -3.08 -3.53
N LEU A 174 -17.13 -4.30 -4.02
CA LEU A 174 -16.19 -5.00 -4.88
C LEU A 174 -16.57 -4.81 -6.35
N SER A 175 -15.57 -4.74 -7.23
CA SER A 175 -15.78 -4.83 -8.67
C SER A 175 -16.31 -6.22 -9.01
N GLU A 176 -17.42 -6.28 -9.74
CA GLU A 176 -18.00 -7.55 -10.22
C GLU A 176 -17.06 -8.29 -11.19
N LYS A 177 -16.15 -7.57 -11.87
CA LYS A 177 -15.27 -8.12 -12.89
C LYS A 177 -14.03 -8.81 -12.31
N THR A 178 -13.52 -8.27 -11.20
CA THR A 178 -12.20 -8.66 -10.67
C THR A 178 -12.23 -9.08 -9.21
N GLY A 179 -13.24 -8.68 -8.45
CA GLY A 179 -13.32 -8.87 -7.00
C GLY A 179 -12.51 -7.86 -6.19
N ALA A 180 -11.78 -6.93 -6.82
CA ALA A 180 -11.04 -5.87 -6.14
C ALA A 180 -12.01 -4.86 -5.51
N ASP A 181 -11.69 -4.34 -4.32
CA ASP A 181 -12.48 -3.26 -3.73
C ASP A 181 -12.31 -1.95 -4.52
N ILE A 182 -13.40 -1.19 -4.64
CA ILE A 182 -13.45 0.06 -5.44
C ILE A 182 -14.11 1.23 -4.72
N PHE A 183 -14.90 0.94 -3.68
CA PHE A 183 -15.50 1.93 -2.79
C PHE A 183 -15.36 1.45 -1.35
N ASP A 184 -14.82 2.30 -0.49
CA ASP A 184 -14.51 1.95 0.90
C ASP A 184 -15.07 2.98 1.86
N THR A 185 -15.50 2.52 3.02
CA THR A 185 -15.80 3.38 4.16
C THR A 185 -15.47 2.68 5.46
N ALA A 186 -14.91 3.41 6.42
CA ALA A 186 -14.67 2.90 7.76
C ALA A 186 -14.88 3.98 8.84
N ILE A 187 -15.53 3.58 9.94
CA ILE A 187 -15.68 4.33 11.17
C ILE A 187 -14.81 3.67 12.23
N ILE A 188 -13.89 4.45 12.80
CA ILE A 188 -12.85 3.99 13.71
C ILE A 188 -13.06 4.70 15.05
N GLN A 189 -13.37 3.94 16.10
CA GLN A 189 -13.35 4.42 17.48
C GLN A 189 -11.94 4.32 18.03
N CYS A 190 -11.42 5.41 18.58
CA CYS A 190 -10.07 5.47 19.13
C CYS A 190 -10.07 5.27 20.65
N SER A 191 -8.94 4.83 21.20
CA SER A 191 -8.74 4.58 22.64
C SER A 191 -9.02 5.83 23.50
N CYS A 192 -8.78 7.03 22.96
CA CYS A 192 -9.05 8.32 23.61
C CYS A 192 -10.51 8.80 23.50
N GLY A 193 -11.39 8.02 22.87
CA GLY A 193 -12.79 8.37 22.62
C GLY A 193 -13.04 9.20 21.36
N ALA A 194 -12.00 9.59 20.61
CA ALA A 194 -12.16 10.23 19.31
C ALA A 194 -12.75 9.26 18.28
N ILE A 195 -13.48 9.80 17.30
CA ILE A 195 -14.00 9.04 16.16
C ILE A 195 -13.31 9.49 14.89
N LEU A 196 -12.77 8.55 14.12
CA LEU A 196 -12.21 8.78 12.80
C LEU A 196 -13.14 8.17 11.74
N ASN A 197 -13.48 8.92 10.70
CA ASN A 197 -14.30 8.46 9.59
C ASN A 197 -13.54 8.57 8.27
N VAL A 198 -13.22 7.45 7.64
CA VAL A 198 -12.47 7.42 6.38
C VAL A 198 -13.33 6.88 5.24
N GLN A 199 -13.19 7.47 4.05
CA GLN A 199 -13.90 7.04 2.85
C GLN A 199 -12.97 7.08 1.63
N GLY A 200 -13.15 6.09 0.76
CA GLY A 200 -12.33 5.87 -0.43
C GLY A 200 -13.17 5.59 -1.68
N THR A 201 -12.71 6.06 -2.84
CA THR A 201 -13.28 5.65 -4.11
C THR A 201 -12.29 5.66 -5.27
N ALA A 202 -12.30 4.59 -6.06
CA ALA A 202 -11.58 4.48 -7.32
C ALA A 202 -12.27 5.20 -8.50
N SER A 203 -13.44 5.79 -8.28
CA SER A 203 -14.35 6.24 -9.34
C SER A 203 -14.19 7.69 -9.79
N LEU A 204 -13.07 8.35 -9.51
CA LEU A 204 -12.84 9.65 -10.17
C LEU A 204 -12.80 9.41 -11.69
N PRO A 205 -13.46 10.25 -12.49
CA PRO A 205 -13.39 10.13 -13.94
C PRO A 205 -11.94 10.21 -14.41
N PHE A 206 -11.46 9.14 -15.05
CA PHE A 206 -10.17 9.16 -15.74
C PHE A 206 -10.36 9.82 -17.11
N GLN A 207 -9.79 11.00 -17.28
CA GLN A 207 -9.72 11.71 -18.56
C GLN A 207 -8.34 11.52 -19.19
N SER A 208 -7.27 11.80 -18.44
CA SER A 208 -5.89 11.51 -18.81
C SER A 208 -5.00 11.45 -17.56
N TYR A 209 -3.80 10.87 -17.69
CA TYR A 209 -2.78 10.91 -16.63
C TYR A 209 -2.34 12.34 -16.24
N SER A 210 -2.60 13.34 -17.09
CA SER A 210 -2.21 14.74 -16.86
C SER A 210 -3.33 15.62 -16.29
N SER A 211 -4.59 15.18 -16.35
CA SER A 211 -5.75 15.98 -15.91
C SER A 211 -6.63 15.30 -14.86
N SER A 212 -6.44 14.01 -14.61
CA SER A 212 -7.20 13.27 -13.59
C SER A 212 -6.25 12.85 -12.49
N THR A 213 -6.44 13.45 -11.33
CA THR A 213 -5.55 13.31 -10.18
C THR A 213 -6.32 12.91 -8.94
N LYS A 214 -5.59 12.54 -7.88
CA LYS A 214 -6.16 12.16 -6.59
C LYS A 214 -6.82 13.38 -5.95
N LYS A 215 -8.05 13.24 -5.48
CA LYS A 215 -8.71 14.26 -4.66
C LYS A 215 -8.65 13.83 -3.20
N ILE A 216 -8.21 14.74 -2.35
CA ILE A 216 -8.00 14.51 -0.92
C ILE A 216 -8.78 15.56 -0.14
N ASP A 217 -9.47 15.14 0.91
CA ASP A 217 -10.12 16.03 1.88
C ASP A 217 -9.95 15.47 3.29
N MET A 218 -9.02 16.06 4.05
CA MET A 218 -8.74 15.70 5.44
C MET A 218 -9.27 16.79 6.37
N LYS A 219 -10.05 16.41 7.36
CA LYS A 219 -10.59 17.33 8.37
C LYS A 219 -10.35 16.79 9.77
N ILE A 220 -9.85 17.63 10.66
CA ILE A 220 -9.51 17.24 12.04
C ILE A 220 -10.13 18.27 12.97
N PHE A 221 -10.99 17.81 13.87
CA PHE A 221 -11.75 18.61 14.81
C PHE A 221 -11.24 18.33 16.23
N GLY A 222 -10.70 19.35 16.86
CA GLY A 222 -10.31 19.33 18.27
C GLY A 222 -11.23 20.18 19.14
N SER A 223 -10.93 20.24 20.43
CA SER A 223 -11.71 21.04 21.39
C SER A 223 -11.57 22.55 21.18
N GLU A 224 -10.49 23.00 20.54
CA GLU A 224 -10.17 24.42 20.36
C GLU A 224 -10.31 24.89 18.90
N GLY A 225 -10.62 23.99 17.97
CA GLY A 225 -10.77 24.37 16.56
C GLY A 225 -10.73 23.21 15.58
N VAL A 226 -10.53 23.56 14.31
CA VAL A 226 -10.57 22.66 13.17
C VAL A 226 -9.40 22.94 12.22
N VAL A 227 -8.80 21.87 11.72
CA VAL A 227 -7.92 21.89 10.55
C VAL A 227 -8.61 21.22 9.38
N THR A 228 -8.52 21.83 8.20
CA THR A 228 -8.88 21.22 6.92
C THR A 228 -7.66 21.26 6.00
N TYR A 229 -7.26 20.10 5.49
CA TYR A 229 -6.24 19.98 4.44
C TYR A 229 -6.85 19.24 3.26
N SER A 230 -7.13 19.97 2.17
CA SER A 230 -7.91 19.45 1.06
C SER A 230 -7.46 20.03 -0.27
N GLY A 231 -7.55 19.24 -1.33
CA GLY A 231 -7.24 19.66 -2.70
C GLY A 231 -7.20 18.49 -3.68
N GLU A 232 -6.77 18.81 -4.89
CA GLU A 232 -6.47 17.88 -5.96
C GLU A 232 -4.94 17.82 -6.10
N ASP A 233 -4.40 16.61 -5.95
CA ASP A 233 -2.97 16.33 -6.02
C ASP A 233 -2.44 16.75 -7.40
N MET A 234 -1.16 17.13 -7.56
CA MET A 234 -0.64 17.70 -8.83
C MET A 234 -1.30 19.03 -9.31
N HIS A 235 -2.30 19.56 -8.60
CA HIS A 235 -2.89 20.87 -8.85
C HIS A 235 -2.77 21.76 -7.61
N PRO A 236 -1.60 22.36 -7.34
CA PRO A 236 -1.35 23.06 -6.08
C PRO A 236 -2.34 24.19 -5.77
N SER A 237 -2.87 24.86 -6.79
CA SER A 237 -3.85 25.94 -6.63
C SER A 237 -5.26 25.45 -6.27
N SER A 238 -5.51 24.15 -6.30
CA SER A 238 -6.84 23.57 -6.02
C SER A 238 -7.23 23.62 -4.54
N GLY A 239 -6.27 23.86 -3.64
CA GLY A 239 -6.53 23.83 -2.22
C GLY A 239 -5.32 24.20 -1.35
N GLY A 240 -5.32 23.70 -0.13
CA GLY A 240 -4.29 24.01 0.87
C GLY A 240 -4.74 23.68 2.29
N LEU A 241 -4.05 24.25 3.26
CA LEU A 241 -4.27 24.07 4.69
C LEU A 241 -5.07 25.25 5.26
N ARG A 242 -6.23 24.98 5.86
CA ARG A 242 -7.04 25.95 6.61
C ARG A 242 -7.11 25.56 8.08
N VAL A 243 -6.94 26.53 8.95
CA VAL A 243 -7.06 26.42 10.42
C VAL A 243 -8.11 27.40 10.90
N GLN A 244 -9.08 26.94 11.66
CA GLN A 244 -10.13 27.78 12.26
C GLN A 244 -10.25 27.45 13.74
N LEU A 245 -9.99 28.42 14.61
CA LEU A 245 -10.01 28.25 16.07
C LEU A 245 -11.29 28.84 16.68
N HIS A 246 -11.71 28.32 17.84
CA HIS A 246 -12.92 28.77 18.54
C HIS A 246 -12.82 30.20 19.09
N ASP A 247 -11.60 30.75 19.20
CA ASP A 247 -11.36 32.15 19.56
C ASP A 247 -11.63 33.13 18.39
N GLY A 248 -11.99 32.60 17.21
CA GLY A 248 -12.25 33.35 15.99
C GLY A 248 -11.03 33.51 15.08
N SER A 249 -9.85 33.03 15.48
CA SER A 249 -8.66 33.07 14.64
C SER A 249 -8.79 32.13 13.44
N GLU A 250 -8.45 32.63 12.26
CA GLU A 250 -8.40 31.84 11.03
C GLU A 250 -7.05 32.03 10.33
N HIS A 251 -6.51 30.94 9.79
CA HIS A 251 -5.29 30.94 9.00
C HIS A 251 -5.46 30.05 7.77
N TYR A 252 -4.97 30.51 6.63
CA TYR A 252 -4.99 29.75 5.38
C TYR A 252 -3.63 29.79 4.70
N ILE A 253 -3.09 28.62 4.39
CA ILE A 253 -1.87 28.42 3.62
C ILE A 253 -2.29 27.82 2.27
N PRO A 254 -2.22 28.59 1.17
CA PRO A 254 -2.52 28.08 -0.16
C PRO A 254 -1.44 27.12 -0.64
N GLY A 255 -1.80 26.18 -1.51
CA GLY A 255 -0.89 25.18 -2.04
C GLY A 255 -1.22 23.81 -1.48
N PHE A 256 -1.67 22.90 -2.34
CA PHE A 256 -1.95 21.51 -1.99
C PHE A 256 -0.92 20.57 -2.62
N TYR A 257 -0.22 19.82 -1.78
CA TYR A 257 0.75 18.81 -2.18
C TYR A 257 0.64 17.59 -1.27
N PHE A 258 0.13 16.47 -1.77
CA PHE A 258 -0.08 15.29 -0.95
C PHE A 258 1.03 14.26 -1.15
N GLU A 259 1.31 13.89 -2.39
CA GLU A 259 2.44 13.02 -2.73
C GLU A 259 3.51 13.78 -3.50
N ASN A 260 4.72 13.23 -3.50
CA ASN A 260 5.80 13.69 -4.35
C ASN A 260 5.88 12.80 -5.60
N TYR A 261 5.65 13.40 -6.77
CA TYR A 261 5.69 12.72 -8.07
C TYR A 261 6.94 13.07 -8.88
N ASP A 262 7.89 13.79 -8.29
CA ASP A 262 9.15 14.07 -8.96
C ASP A 262 9.95 12.77 -9.14
N SER A 263 10.12 12.38 -10.41
CA SER A 263 10.93 11.22 -10.79
C SER A 263 12.40 11.56 -10.98
N GLU A 264 12.75 12.84 -10.96
CA GLU A 264 14.13 13.32 -11.08
C GLU A 264 14.74 13.60 -9.69
N GLY A 265 16.07 13.53 -9.59
CA GLY A 265 16.81 13.85 -8.35
C GLY A 265 17.13 12.65 -7.45
N ASP A 266 17.28 12.91 -6.15
CA ASP A 266 17.81 11.96 -5.16
C ASP A 266 16.74 11.02 -4.54
N GLY A 267 15.56 10.96 -5.17
CA GLY A 267 14.41 10.17 -4.71
C GLY A 267 13.55 10.87 -3.65
N PRO A 268 12.46 10.21 -3.21
CA PRO A 268 11.47 10.82 -2.31
C PRO A 268 12.04 11.09 -0.92
N GLU A 269 11.43 12.02 -0.20
CA GLU A 269 11.84 12.47 1.14
C GLU A 269 11.87 11.32 2.15
N SER A 270 10.98 10.32 1.99
CA SER A 270 11.00 9.08 2.76
C SER A 270 12.31 8.31 2.59
N LEU A 271 12.78 8.13 1.36
CA LEU A 271 14.03 7.44 1.04
C LEU A 271 15.24 8.24 1.54
N GLN A 272 15.22 9.56 1.38
CA GLN A 272 16.27 10.41 1.91
C GLN A 272 16.35 10.34 3.45
N SER A 273 15.20 10.30 4.14
CA SER A 273 15.14 10.13 5.59
C SER A 273 15.68 8.76 6.02
N PHE A 274 15.35 7.70 5.28
CA PHE A 274 15.89 6.36 5.50
C PHE A 274 17.41 6.31 5.36
N ILE A 275 17.95 6.89 4.29
CA ILE A 275 19.40 6.96 4.04
C ILE A 275 20.11 7.68 5.19
N LYS A 276 19.56 8.80 5.67
CA LYS A 276 20.08 9.49 6.88
C LYS A 276 20.08 8.58 8.10
N GLY A 277 18.99 7.83 8.30
CA GLY A 277 18.88 6.83 9.37
C GLY A 277 19.95 5.74 9.29
N CYS A 278 20.20 5.17 8.11
CA CYS A 278 21.27 4.20 7.88
C CYS A 278 22.66 4.76 8.19
N MET A 279 22.88 6.05 7.94
CA MET A 279 24.14 6.75 8.22
C MET A 279 24.25 7.23 9.68
N ASN A 280 23.32 6.89 10.56
CA ASN A 280 23.23 7.40 11.94
C ASN A 280 23.21 8.94 12.01
N GLN A 281 22.62 9.59 11.01
CA GLN A 281 22.40 11.04 11.00
C GLN A 281 21.04 11.37 11.59
N PRO A 282 20.83 12.60 12.09
CA PRO A 282 19.50 13.06 12.51
C PRO A 282 18.49 12.94 11.35
N PHE A 283 17.38 12.27 11.61
CA PHE A 283 16.31 12.03 10.66
C PHE A 283 14.95 11.96 11.36
N THR A 284 13.88 12.08 10.59
CA THR A 284 12.51 11.94 11.09
C THR A 284 11.91 10.67 10.50
N ASN A 285 11.47 9.74 11.35
CA ASN A 285 10.70 8.59 10.90
C ASN A 285 9.21 8.91 10.96
N ALA A 286 8.67 9.49 9.88
CA ALA A 286 7.26 9.86 9.80
C ALA A 286 6.34 8.68 9.43
N ALA A 287 6.90 7.49 9.22
CA ALA A 287 6.16 6.29 8.82
C ALA A 287 6.85 5.02 9.34
N ASP A 288 6.99 4.94 10.67
CA ASP A 288 7.62 3.80 11.32
C ASP A 288 6.79 2.50 11.20
N VAL A 289 7.34 1.41 11.72
CA VAL A 289 6.69 0.09 11.70
C VAL A 289 5.37 0.06 12.47
N LEU A 290 5.20 0.87 13.52
CA LEU A 290 3.98 0.91 14.32
C LEU A 290 2.87 1.67 13.59
N LEU A 291 3.22 2.76 12.91
CA LEU A 291 2.32 3.48 12.03
C LEU A 291 1.95 2.62 10.82
N GLY A 292 2.92 1.95 10.21
CA GLY A 292 2.69 0.98 9.14
C GLY A 292 1.73 -0.13 9.57
N LYS A 293 1.92 -0.66 10.79
CA LYS A 293 1.01 -1.60 11.43
C LYS A 293 -0.39 -0.98 11.60
N LYS A 294 -0.53 0.22 12.17
CA LYS A 294 -1.83 0.90 12.34
C LYS A 294 -2.53 1.21 11.02
N ALA A 295 -1.81 1.53 9.96
CA ALA A 295 -2.37 1.79 8.64
C ALA A 295 -2.79 0.49 7.93
N GLY A 296 -2.12 -0.62 8.25
CA GLY A 296 -2.43 -1.96 7.73
C GLY A 296 -3.51 -2.70 8.53
N GLU A 297 -3.54 -2.60 9.86
CA GLU A 297 -4.42 -3.36 10.77
C GLU A 297 -5.94 -3.18 10.58
N PRO A 298 -6.47 -2.04 10.10
CA PRO A 298 -7.86 -1.96 9.72
C PRO A 298 -8.24 -3.11 8.77
N SER A 299 -7.31 -3.66 8.02
CA SER A 299 -7.53 -4.81 7.16
C SER A 299 -8.08 -6.09 7.79
N GLU A 300 -7.76 -6.43 9.05
CA GLU A 300 -8.39 -7.60 9.69
C GLU A 300 -9.86 -7.34 10.00
N LEU A 301 -10.21 -6.07 10.21
CA LEU A 301 -11.60 -5.63 10.36
C LEU A 301 -12.27 -5.50 8.99
N TRP A 302 -11.50 -5.27 7.91
CA TRP A 302 -12.00 -5.21 6.54
C TRP A 302 -12.20 -6.61 5.95
N SER A 303 -11.40 -7.60 6.36
CA SER A 303 -11.57 -9.02 5.99
C SER A 303 -12.58 -9.76 6.87
N CYS A 304 -13.16 -9.13 7.90
CA CYS A 304 -14.28 -9.68 8.66
C CYS A 304 -15.53 -9.83 7.79
N ARG A 305 -15.58 -10.91 7.01
CA ARG A 305 -16.80 -11.57 6.56
C ARG A 305 -17.54 -12.16 7.77
N TRP A 306 -18.09 -11.31 8.61
CA TRP A 306 -19.17 -11.66 9.53
C TRP A 306 -20.18 -10.51 9.57
N LEU A 307 -21.03 -10.47 8.53
CA LEU A 307 -22.33 -9.84 8.62
C LEU A 307 -23.15 -10.59 9.68
N LEU A 308 -23.62 -9.88 10.70
CA LEU A 308 -24.99 -10.08 11.15
C LEU A 308 -25.65 -8.72 11.37
N THR A 309 -26.15 -8.17 10.26
CA THR A 309 -27.55 -7.81 10.09
C THR A 309 -28.38 -7.78 11.38
N VAL A 310 -28.73 -6.58 11.85
CA VAL A 310 -30.03 -6.37 12.49
C VAL A 310 -30.88 -5.54 11.53
N ILE A 311 -31.71 -6.29 10.80
CA ILE A 311 -32.81 -5.82 9.97
C ILE A 311 -33.80 -5.06 10.85
N LEU A 312 -34.21 -3.87 10.38
CA LEU A 312 -35.48 -3.27 10.77
C LEU A 312 -36.62 -4.17 10.28
N ASN A 313 -37.08 -5.10 11.10
CA ASN A 313 -38.36 -5.77 10.93
C ASN A 313 -38.95 -6.11 12.32
N PRO A 314 -40.06 -5.46 12.74
CA PRO A 314 -40.65 -5.64 14.07
C PRO A 314 -41.23 -7.04 14.38
N GLU A 315 -41.26 -7.99 13.43
CA GLU A 315 -42.03 -9.24 13.59
C GLU A 315 -41.20 -10.52 13.83
N LEU A 316 -39.86 -10.46 13.96
CA LEU A 316 -39.02 -11.66 14.11
C LEU A 316 -38.35 -11.85 15.49
N TRP A 317 -38.88 -11.19 16.54
CA TRP A 317 -38.35 -11.23 17.91
C TRP A 317 -38.52 -12.59 18.63
N GLU A 318 -39.43 -13.48 18.21
CA GLU A 318 -39.70 -14.72 18.97
C GLU A 318 -38.75 -15.90 18.69
N ALA A 319 -37.91 -15.86 17.66
CA ALA A 319 -37.06 -17.01 17.30
C ALA A 319 -35.63 -16.97 17.89
N ALA A 320 -35.21 -15.86 18.51
CA ALA A 320 -33.82 -15.64 18.92
C ALA A 320 -33.50 -15.94 20.41
N SER A 321 -34.32 -16.75 21.09
CA SER A 321 -34.16 -17.01 22.53
C SER A 321 -33.60 -18.39 22.92
N GLU A 322 -33.26 -19.30 21.98
CA GLU A 322 -32.93 -20.69 22.36
C GLU A 322 -31.54 -21.26 22.03
N VAL A 323 -30.59 -20.56 21.39
CA VAL A 323 -29.27 -21.18 21.14
C VAL A 323 -28.08 -20.23 21.36
N CYS A 324 -27.86 -19.86 22.62
CA CYS A 324 -26.56 -19.48 23.15
C CYS A 324 -26.13 -20.55 24.16
N THR A 325 -25.47 -21.64 23.72
CA THR A 325 -24.78 -22.56 24.63
C THR A 325 -23.55 -23.20 23.96
N CYS A 326 -22.40 -23.10 24.65
CA CYS A 326 -21.18 -23.91 24.56
C CYS A 326 -20.14 -23.70 23.44
N MET A 327 -18.99 -23.13 23.86
CA MET A 327 -17.64 -23.59 23.50
C MET A 327 -17.40 -25.05 23.93
N ILE A 328 -16.53 -25.80 23.20
CA ILE A 328 -15.55 -26.84 23.65
C ILE A 328 -15.45 -28.09 22.70
N CYS A 329 -14.20 -28.43 22.31
CA CYS A 329 -13.61 -29.74 21.90
C CYS A 329 -13.76 -30.38 20.50
N PHE A 330 -12.59 -30.50 19.82
CA PHE A 330 -11.89 -31.72 19.34
C PHE A 330 -12.57 -32.79 18.41
N GLN A 331 -11.87 -33.05 17.29
CA GLN A 331 -11.58 -34.36 16.63
C GLN A 331 -12.56 -35.05 15.66
N SER A 332 -12.08 -35.17 14.40
CA SER A 332 -11.83 -36.41 13.63
C SER A 332 -12.90 -37.13 12.78
N ILE A 333 -12.46 -37.48 11.54
CA ILE A 333 -12.65 -38.74 10.77
C ILE A 333 -13.66 -38.79 9.58
N MET A 334 -13.06 -39.04 8.39
CA MET A 334 -13.50 -39.78 7.18
C MET A 334 -14.55 -39.18 6.22
N MET A 335 -14.13 -38.95 4.96
CA MET A 335 -14.27 -39.95 3.90
C MET A 335 -13.46 -39.60 2.64
N ASP A 336 -12.58 -40.53 2.29
CA ASP A 336 -11.83 -40.72 1.05
C ASP A 336 -12.76 -41.28 -0.05
N ILE A 337 -12.46 -41.04 -1.34
CA ILE A 337 -12.63 -41.95 -2.50
C ILE A 337 -12.05 -41.26 -3.76
N ASP A 338 -10.87 -41.76 -4.15
CA ASP A 338 -10.35 -42.14 -5.49
C ASP A 338 -10.76 -41.38 -6.78
N GLY A 339 -9.86 -41.14 -7.75
CA GLY A 339 -8.46 -41.58 -7.82
C GLY A 339 -7.74 -41.32 -9.16
N HIS A 340 -6.42 -41.58 -9.11
CA HIS A 340 -5.50 -42.13 -10.14
C HIS A 340 -5.31 -41.40 -11.50
N ARG A 341 -4.15 -41.32 -12.19
CA ARG A 341 -2.73 -41.79 -12.20
C ARG A 341 -2.05 -40.96 -13.34
N GLY A 342 -0.75 -40.72 -13.52
CA GLY A 342 0.50 -41.10 -12.86
C GLY A 342 1.72 -40.83 -13.80
N LYS A 343 2.92 -40.93 -13.22
CA LYS A 343 4.24 -41.35 -13.78
C LYS A 343 5.06 -40.43 -14.72
N GLY A 344 6.33 -40.19 -14.34
CA GLY A 344 7.47 -39.92 -15.23
C GLY A 344 8.71 -39.36 -14.50
N SER A 345 9.90 -39.93 -14.73
CA SER A 345 11.10 -39.90 -13.86
C SER A 345 12.40 -39.42 -14.53
N TRP A 346 13.16 -38.53 -13.85
CA TRP A 346 14.65 -38.39 -13.69
C TRP A 346 15.58 -38.25 -14.94
N PRO A 347 16.90 -37.93 -14.80
CA PRO A 347 17.55 -36.63 -14.52
C PRO A 347 18.75 -36.34 -15.49
N ILE A 348 19.61 -35.33 -15.23
CA ILE A 348 21.09 -35.40 -15.33
C ILE A 348 21.76 -34.08 -14.89
N ASN A 349 23.00 -34.23 -14.44
CA ASN A 349 23.75 -33.45 -13.47
C ASN A 349 24.92 -32.65 -14.09
N THR A 350 25.29 -31.57 -13.39
CA THR A 350 26.63 -30.95 -13.20
C THR A 350 27.59 -30.78 -14.39
N SER A 351 28.08 -29.56 -14.58
CA SER A 351 29.34 -29.08 -13.98
C SER A 351 29.92 -27.92 -14.79
N GLN A 352 30.31 -26.83 -14.13
CA GLN A 352 31.58 -26.17 -14.42
C GLN A 352 32.02 -25.25 -13.27
N LEU A 353 33.27 -25.49 -12.87
CA LEU A 353 34.09 -24.75 -11.92
C LEU A 353 34.63 -23.47 -12.55
N GLY A 354 34.94 -22.46 -11.72
CA GLY A 354 36.10 -21.59 -11.98
C GLY A 354 35.92 -20.09 -11.75
N SER A 355 36.04 -19.69 -10.49
CA SER A 355 36.66 -18.46 -9.93
C SER A 355 37.45 -17.50 -10.85
N PHE A 356 37.27 -16.17 -10.68
CA PHE A 356 38.20 -15.27 -9.94
C PHE A 356 37.75 -13.78 -9.95
N ASP A 357 38.11 -13.09 -8.88
CA ASP A 357 37.70 -11.75 -8.37
C ASP A 357 38.13 -10.51 -9.18
N PHE A 358 37.42 -9.38 -9.01
CA PHE A 358 37.95 -8.11 -8.45
C PHE A 358 36.84 -7.05 -8.19
N PHE A 359 37.06 -6.28 -7.12
CA PHE A 359 36.20 -5.33 -6.38
C PHE A 359 35.61 -4.12 -7.15
N PHE A 360 34.40 -3.67 -6.78
CA PHE A 360 34.06 -2.34 -6.20
C PHE A 360 32.52 -2.23 -5.98
N GLY A 361 32.08 -1.79 -4.79
CA GLY A 361 30.68 -1.83 -4.35
C GLY A 361 29.76 -0.73 -4.89
N ARG A 362 28.44 -1.00 -4.88
CA ARG A 362 27.30 -0.04 -4.95
C ARG A 362 25.96 -0.77 -4.66
N CYS A 363 25.04 -0.06 -3.98
CA CYS A 363 23.73 -0.51 -3.49
C CYS A 363 22.82 -1.15 -4.56
N LEU A 364 22.01 -2.16 -4.18
CA LEU A 364 21.16 -2.94 -5.09
C LEU A 364 19.69 -2.99 -4.64
N CYS A 365 18.76 -2.76 -5.57
CA CYS A 365 17.33 -3.09 -5.46
C CYS A 365 17.04 -4.49 -6.03
N LEU A 366 16.22 -5.28 -5.32
CA LEU A 366 15.80 -6.63 -5.74
C LEU A 366 14.36 -6.62 -6.28
N HIS A 367 14.12 -7.33 -7.38
CA HIS A 367 12.79 -7.60 -7.91
C HIS A 367 12.65 -9.06 -8.34
N SER A 368 11.49 -9.66 -8.04
CA SER A 368 11.17 -11.07 -8.32
C SER A 368 10.63 -11.24 -9.75
N SER A 369 11.20 -12.16 -10.51
CA SER A 369 10.76 -12.53 -11.86
C SER A 369 9.70 -13.64 -11.84
N GLU A 370 8.52 -13.39 -12.43
CA GLU A 370 7.70 -14.44 -13.02
C GLU A 370 7.75 -14.33 -14.55
N VAL A 371 8.11 -15.45 -15.18
CA VAL A 371 8.32 -15.64 -16.61
C VAL A 371 6.99 -16.05 -17.24
N VAL A 372 6.54 -15.32 -18.27
CA VAL A 372 5.52 -15.81 -19.22
C VAL A 372 6.19 -16.02 -20.58
N SER A 373 6.13 -17.25 -21.08
CA SER A 373 6.69 -17.69 -22.36
C SER A 373 6.01 -17.05 -23.58
N PRO A 374 6.69 -16.89 -24.73
CA PRO A 374 6.11 -16.31 -25.93
C PRO A 374 5.42 -17.38 -26.81
N LEU A 375 4.16 -17.14 -27.17
CA LEU A 375 3.50 -17.82 -28.28
C LEU A 375 3.92 -17.15 -29.59
N GLY A 376 4.69 -17.86 -30.40
CA GLY A 376 5.05 -17.46 -31.75
C GLY A 376 3.88 -17.62 -32.73
N TRP A 377 3.76 -16.69 -33.68
CA TRP A 377 3.12 -16.93 -34.97
C TRP A 377 3.97 -16.34 -36.09
N HIS A 378 4.16 -17.14 -37.12
CA HIS A 378 5.00 -16.88 -38.28
C HIS A 378 4.42 -15.83 -39.25
N LEU A 379 5.36 -15.11 -39.85
CA LEU A 379 5.32 -14.32 -41.08
C LEU A 379 4.32 -14.77 -42.17
N HIS A 380 3.59 -13.80 -42.71
CA HIS A 380 3.39 -13.71 -44.16
C HIS A 380 3.51 -12.26 -44.67
N ASN A 381 4.47 -12.08 -45.58
CA ASN A 381 4.66 -10.90 -46.43
C ASN A 381 3.58 -10.83 -47.52
N ARG A 382 3.02 -9.64 -47.79
CA ARG A 382 2.99 -9.01 -49.14
C ARG A 382 2.28 -7.64 -49.14
N ALA A 383 3.05 -6.64 -49.54
CA ALA A 383 2.79 -5.59 -50.52
C ALA A 383 1.35 -5.04 -50.77
N ASP A 384 1.25 -3.73 -50.57
CA ASP A 384 0.70 -2.69 -51.47
C ASP A 384 -0.81 -2.65 -51.75
N GLY A 385 -1.38 -1.44 -51.69
CA GLY A 385 -2.72 -1.15 -52.25
C GLY A 385 -3.66 -0.28 -51.40
N ARG A 386 -3.65 1.03 -51.71
CA ARG A 386 -4.67 2.06 -51.42
C ARG A 386 -6.11 1.55 -51.21
N ARG A 387 -6.83 2.12 -50.23
CA ARG A 387 -8.15 2.78 -50.42
C ARG A 387 -8.63 3.55 -49.17
N ARG A 388 -9.26 4.69 -49.47
CA ARG A 388 -9.96 5.65 -48.59
C ARG A 388 -11.21 5.03 -47.93
N TYR A 389 -11.59 5.53 -46.74
CA TYR A 389 -12.95 5.85 -46.28
C TYR A 389 -12.80 6.72 -45.01
N SER A 390 -12.91 8.05 -45.12
CA SER A 390 -14.08 8.90 -44.78
C SER A 390 -14.27 9.14 -43.27
N ASP A 391 -13.91 10.37 -42.87
CA ASP A 391 -14.20 11.00 -41.59
C ASP A 391 -15.70 11.01 -41.26
N GLY A 392 -16.02 10.61 -40.02
CA GLY A 392 -17.30 10.86 -39.37
C GLY A 392 -17.07 11.56 -38.04
N ARG A 393 -16.99 12.91 -38.07
CA ARG A 393 -17.09 13.75 -36.88
C ARG A 393 -18.55 13.77 -36.42
N ALA A 394 -18.79 13.49 -35.14
CA ALA A 394 -20.02 13.89 -34.47
C ALA A 394 -19.64 14.72 -33.24
N SER A 395 -19.87 16.02 -33.36
CA SER A 395 -19.85 17.03 -32.31
C SER A 395 -21.06 16.84 -31.38
N LEU A 396 -20.86 16.90 -30.06
CA LEU A 396 -21.92 17.15 -29.10
C LEU A 396 -21.74 18.54 -28.52
N SER A 397 -22.69 19.41 -28.85
CA SER A 397 -22.87 20.76 -28.35
C SER A 397 -23.73 20.77 -27.08
N ASN A 398 -23.38 21.67 -26.17
CA ASN A 398 -24.13 22.12 -25.01
C ASN A 398 -25.61 22.42 -25.31
N THR A 399 -26.46 22.09 -24.34
CA THR A 399 -27.57 22.93 -23.84
C THR A 399 -27.71 22.72 -22.36
#